data_AF-A0A9P6C566-F1
#
_entry.id   AF-A0A9P6C566-F1
#
_cell.length_a   1.000
_cell.length_b   1.000
_cell.length_c   1.000
_cell.angle_alpha   90.00
_cell.angle_beta   90.00
_cell.angle_gamma   90.00
#
_symmetry.space_group_name_H-M   'P 1'
#
loop_
_entity.id
_entity.type
_entity.pdbx_description
1 polymer ?
#
loop_
_entity_poly.entity_id
_entity_poly.type
_entity_poly.pdbx_seq_one_letter_code
_entity_poly.pdbx_strand_id
1 'polypeptide(L)'
;MRIWVRLLEVALMRGCESMSLVGADWWEMHYVHDSAPAATKIASALTSAAFTSSGTIDPGRRTLGQRLVRGIKKRLGIGSNPPTLASGSRQSSKLTRTPLVVLSPSRPELPPIPDEATTFQTAFPCLTYLRLQTSMMVQQHFLPHTLNLIQTHSPVLRHLELVNIRVEKYLWQKFLSKITLPVLERFKYLFEASCMEEPVVTPQLLLDFFVRHPTIRQIDLVHGISVEDPFPPVEPTLLPNLRHLDAHPRIVSWLLQHPIPRPELRFVSLTSEYPVYL
;
A
#
# COMPACT_ATOMS: atom_id res chain seq x y z
N MET A 1 2.16 15.90 0.22
CA MET A 1 2.81 14.79 -0.49
C MET A 1 4.29 14.65 -0.13
N ARG A 2 5.14 15.66 -0.36
CA ARG A 2 6.60 15.60 -0.12
C ARG A 2 7.02 15.12 1.27
N ILE A 3 6.28 15.52 2.31
CA ILE A 3 6.59 15.14 3.71
C ILE A 3 6.53 13.61 3.89
N TRP A 4 5.55 12.93 3.27
CA TRP A 4 5.41 11.48 3.40
C TRP A 4 6.57 10.72 2.79
N VAL A 5 6.96 11.07 1.56
CA VAL A 5 8.10 10.46 0.87
C VAL A 5 9.38 10.66 1.68
N ARG A 6 9.60 11.87 2.22
CA ARG A 6 10.77 12.16 3.06
C ARG A 6 10.80 11.34 4.34
N LEU A 7 9.66 11.13 5.00
CA LEU A 7 9.59 10.29 6.20
C LEU A 7 9.95 8.84 5.89
N LEU A 8 9.46 8.29 4.77
CA LEU A 8 9.82 6.96 4.30
C LEU A 8 11.32 6.84 4.01
N GLU A 9 11.88 7.80 3.28
CA GLU A 9 13.32 7.84 2.99
C GLU A 9 14.15 7.88 4.27
N VAL A 10 13.79 8.73 5.24
CA VAL A 10 14.50 8.82 6.53
C VAL A 10 14.43 7.51 7.30
N ALA A 11 13.30 6.81 7.28
CA ALA A 11 13.18 5.50 7.92
C ALA A 11 14.10 4.47 7.26
N LEU A 12 14.14 4.42 5.92
CA LEU A 12 14.96 3.47 5.17
C LEU A 12 16.46 3.76 5.32
N MET A 13 16.85 5.04 5.32
CA MET A 13 18.24 5.45 5.61
C MET A 13 18.71 5.04 7.02
N ARG A 14 17.77 4.80 7.94
CA ARG A 14 18.05 4.29 9.29
C ARG A 14 17.99 2.76 9.39
N GLY A 15 17.93 2.04 8.28
CA GLY A 15 17.92 0.57 8.26
C GLY A 15 16.58 -0.04 8.66
N CYS A 16 15.47 0.57 8.26
CA CYS A 16 14.14 -0.01 8.46
C CYS A 16 13.96 -1.26 7.58
N GLU A 17 13.93 -2.45 8.19
CA GLU A 17 13.75 -3.71 7.46
C GLU A 17 12.27 -4.11 7.31
N SER A 18 11.38 -3.58 8.16
CA SER A 18 9.97 -3.93 8.17
C SER A 18 9.09 -2.69 8.27
N MET A 19 8.21 -2.52 7.28
CA MET A 19 7.35 -1.34 7.16
C MET A 19 5.89 -1.73 6.96
N SER A 20 5.01 -1.12 7.77
CA SER A 20 3.57 -1.29 7.68
C SER A 20 2.89 0.08 7.53
N LEU A 21 2.19 0.27 6.41
CA LEU A 21 1.51 1.53 6.07
C LEU A 21 0.00 1.32 6.16
N VAL A 22 -0.67 1.91 7.16
CA VAL A 22 -2.09 1.65 7.43
C VAL A 22 -2.95 2.92 7.32
N GLY A 23 -3.91 2.95 6.40
CA GLY A 23 -4.78 4.12 6.19
C GLY A 23 -4.04 5.42 5.83
N ALA A 24 -4.71 6.56 6.04
CA ALA A 24 -4.12 7.89 5.89
C ALA A 24 -3.53 8.43 7.20
N ASP A 25 -3.99 7.91 8.35
CA ASP A 25 -3.85 8.58 9.64
C ASP A 25 -2.86 7.90 10.61
N TRP A 26 -2.38 6.67 10.34
CA TRP A 26 -1.50 5.94 11.28
C TRP A 26 -0.48 5.02 10.59
N TRP A 27 0.72 4.96 11.17
CA TRP A 27 1.90 4.36 10.53
C TRP A 27 2.65 3.55 11.57
N GLU A 28 3.05 2.32 11.22
CA GLU A 28 3.83 1.47 12.10
C GLU A 28 5.13 1.07 11.40
N MET A 29 6.26 1.47 11.98
CA MET A 29 7.60 1.20 11.45
C MET A 29 8.38 0.41 12.51
N HIS A 30 8.95 -0.71 12.11
CA HIS A 30 9.77 -1.53 13.00
C HIS A 30 11.22 -1.52 12.52
N TYR A 31 12.11 -0.98 13.35
CA TYR A 31 13.55 -1.02 13.14
C TYR A 31 14.10 -2.26 13.84
N VAL A 32 14.79 -3.13 13.10
CA VAL A 32 15.32 -4.40 13.65
C VAL A 32 16.56 -4.15 14.55
N HIS A 33 17.11 -2.94 14.56
CA HIS A 33 18.38 -2.64 15.20
C HIS A 33 18.38 -1.93 16.56
N ASP A 34 17.23 -1.68 17.20
CA ASP A 34 17.26 -1.35 18.63
C ASP A 34 17.35 -2.64 19.46
N SER A 35 18.57 -3.17 19.57
CA SER A 35 19.01 -3.84 20.79
C SER A 35 19.08 -2.80 21.92
N ALA A 36 17.95 -2.18 22.25
CA ALA A 36 17.79 -1.39 23.46
C ALA A 36 17.72 -2.34 24.67
N PRO A 37 18.36 -2.00 25.80
CA PRO A 37 18.47 -2.90 26.94
C PRO A 37 17.08 -3.27 27.48
N ALA A 38 16.98 -4.46 28.08
CA ALA A 38 15.76 -5.19 28.47
C ALA A 38 14.70 -4.43 29.30
N ALA A 39 14.93 -3.16 29.68
CA ALA A 39 14.01 -2.33 30.44
C ALA A 39 12.73 -1.93 29.69
N THR A 40 12.70 -1.94 28.35
CA THR A 40 11.51 -1.58 27.55
C THR A 40 10.56 -2.74 27.28
N LYS A 41 10.94 -3.99 27.57
CA LYS A 41 10.04 -5.16 27.43
C LYS A 41 8.90 -5.16 28.46
N ILE A 42 9.05 -4.44 29.57
CA ILE A 42 8.02 -4.34 30.62
C ILE A 42 6.89 -3.39 30.18
N ALA A 43 7.18 -2.37 29.36
CA ALA A 43 6.16 -1.43 28.89
C ALA A 43 5.20 -2.05 27.85
N SER A 44 5.69 -2.91 26.94
CA SER A 44 4.82 -3.59 25.99
C SER A 44 3.99 -4.70 26.64
N ALA A 45 4.53 -5.42 27.63
CA ALA A 45 3.79 -6.42 28.39
C ALA A 45 2.68 -5.81 29.28
N LEU A 46 2.93 -4.65 29.90
CA LEU A 46 1.92 -3.95 30.72
C LEU A 46 0.80 -3.31 29.88
N THR A 47 1.03 -3.05 28.59
CA THR A 47 -0.01 -2.52 27.70
C THR A 47 -0.93 -3.64 27.16
N SER A 48 -0.44 -4.87 27.08
CA SER A 48 -1.26 -6.03 26.67
C SER A 48 -2.01 -6.70 27.82
N ALA A 49 -1.55 -6.56 29.07
CA ALA A 49 -2.23 -7.11 30.25
C ALA A 49 -3.39 -6.24 30.77
N ALA A 50 -3.55 -5.00 30.30
CA ALA A 50 -4.56 -4.06 30.78
C ALA A 50 -5.91 -4.11 30.03
N PHE A 51 -6.10 -5.03 29.08
CA PHE A 51 -7.34 -5.16 28.31
C PHE A 51 -8.10 -6.46 28.59
N THR A 52 -8.30 -6.76 29.88
CA THR A 52 -9.38 -7.64 30.34
C THR A 52 -9.94 -7.14 31.68
N SER A 53 -10.54 -5.96 31.68
CA SER A 53 -11.54 -5.63 32.72
C SER A 53 -12.46 -4.51 32.24
N SER A 54 -13.75 -4.84 32.14
CA SER A 54 -14.84 -3.87 32.09
C SER A 54 -14.73 -2.92 33.29
N GLY A 55 -14.66 -1.61 33.04
CA GLY A 55 -14.58 -0.61 34.11
C GLY A 55 -14.39 0.81 33.60
N THR A 56 -15.49 1.59 33.61
CA THR A 56 -15.61 3.05 33.76
C THR A 56 -14.51 3.98 33.23
N ILE A 57 -14.95 4.84 32.29
CA ILE A 57 -14.22 5.90 31.58
C ILE A 57 -13.69 6.98 32.55
N ASP A 58 -12.38 7.25 32.52
CA ASP A 58 -11.72 8.41 33.12
C ASP A 58 -11.20 9.36 32.01
N PRO A 59 -11.69 10.62 31.90
CA PRO A 59 -11.35 11.52 30.80
C PRO A 59 -10.08 12.33 31.13
N GLY A 60 -8.92 11.67 31.27
CA GLY A 60 -7.71 12.33 31.75
C GLY A 60 -6.48 12.31 30.83
N ARG A 61 -6.30 11.30 29.98
CA ARG A 61 -4.99 11.06 29.32
C ARG A 61 -4.98 11.43 27.84
N ARG A 62 -4.37 12.59 27.55
CA ARG A 62 -4.07 13.03 26.18
C ARG A 62 -2.88 12.24 25.62
N THR A 63 -3.09 11.54 24.51
CA THR A 63 -2.08 10.73 23.82
C THR A 63 -1.11 11.57 22.98
N LEU A 64 0.09 11.03 22.75
CA LEU A 64 1.20 11.65 22.00
C LEU A 64 0.81 12.13 20.59
N GLY A 65 -0.17 11.49 19.94
CA GLY A 65 -0.72 11.90 18.64
C GLY A 65 -1.34 13.30 18.65
N GLN A 66 -2.01 13.70 19.74
CA GLN A 66 -2.61 15.04 19.85
C GLN A 66 -1.57 16.15 19.96
N ARG A 67 -0.35 15.83 20.43
CA ARG A 67 0.77 16.79 20.49
C ARG A 67 1.39 17.02 19.11
N LEU A 68 1.48 16.00 18.27
CA LEU A 68 2.01 16.13 16.90
C LEU A 68 1.07 16.95 16.00
N VAL A 69 -0.24 16.71 16.08
CA VAL A 69 -1.25 17.44 15.30
C VAL A 69 -1.29 18.94 15.66
N ARG A 70 -1.14 19.29 16.95
CA ARG A 70 -1.02 20.71 17.36
C ARG A 70 0.28 21.37 16.91
N GLY A 71 1.39 20.63 16.89
CA GLY A 71 2.67 21.13 16.39
C GLY A 71 2.62 21.49 14.91
N ILE A 72 1.93 20.67 14.10
CA ILE A 72 1.77 20.89 12.66
C ILE A 72 0.80 22.05 12.40
N LYS A 73 -0.35 22.13 13.09
CA LYS A 73 -1.29 23.26 12.96
C LYS A 73 -0.65 24.61 13.30
N LYS A 74 0.22 24.67 14.32
CA LYS A 74 0.89 25.91 14.75
C LYS A 74 1.94 26.40 13.74
N ARG A 75 2.60 25.48 13.00
CA ARG A 75 3.58 25.85 11.96
C ARG A 75 2.95 26.22 10.61
N LEU A 76 1.73 25.76 10.34
CA LEU A 76 1.00 26.04 9.10
C LEU A 76 0.15 27.32 9.16
N GLY A 77 0.13 28.05 10.28
CA GLY A 77 -0.60 29.31 10.38
C GLY A 77 -2.12 29.19 10.24
N ILE A 78 -2.68 27.98 10.42
CA ILE A 78 -4.13 27.73 10.32
C ILE A 78 -4.78 28.20 11.64
N GLY A 79 -4.81 29.52 11.81
CA GLY A 79 -5.62 30.20 12.80
C GLY A 79 -7.06 30.29 12.29
N SER A 80 -8.01 29.86 13.11
CA SER A 80 -9.44 29.96 12.86
C SER A 80 -9.88 31.42 12.98
N ASN A 81 -9.94 32.14 11.88
CA ASN A 81 -10.77 33.34 11.72
C ASN A 81 -11.47 33.28 10.35
N PRO A 82 -12.80 33.26 10.29
CA PRO A 82 -13.52 33.36 9.04
C PRO A 82 -13.49 34.81 8.50
N PRO A 83 -13.17 35.05 7.22
CA PRO A 83 -13.36 36.35 6.62
C PRO A 83 -14.84 36.55 6.22
N THR A 84 -15.35 37.70 6.62
CA THR A 84 -16.71 38.22 6.38
C THR A 84 -16.96 38.41 4.87
N LEU A 85 -18.08 37.89 4.40
CA LEU A 85 -18.59 38.05 3.03
C LEU A 85 -19.03 39.51 2.78
N ALA A 86 -18.46 40.14 1.75
CA ALA A 86 -18.98 41.37 1.17
C ALA A 86 -19.61 41.07 -0.20
N SER A 87 -20.90 41.35 -0.32
CA SER A 87 -21.70 41.25 -1.54
C SER A 87 -21.40 42.42 -2.49
N GLY A 88 -21.12 42.14 -3.75
CA GLY A 88 -20.92 43.13 -4.81
C GLY A 88 -21.61 42.72 -6.10
N SER A 89 -22.50 43.59 -6.57
CA SER A 89 -23.46 43.45 -7.66
C SER A 89 -22.86 43.63 -9.08
N ARG A 90 -23.48 42.95 -10.07
CA ARG A 90 -23.68 43.25 -11.51
C ARG A 90 -22.61 44.05 -12.29
N GLN A 91 -22.23 43.55 -13.47
CA GLN A 91 -22.69 44.11 -14.75
C GLN A 91 -22.23 43.29 -15.96
N SER A 92 -23.12 43.25 -16.96
CA SER A 92 -22.98 42.68 -18.28
C SER A 92 -22.45 43.74 -19.24
N SER A 93 -21.45 43.41 -20.06
CA SER A 93 -21.25 44.06 -21.36
C SER A 93 -20.57 43.12 -22.36
N LYS A 94 -21.27 42.91 -23.47
CA LYS A 94 -20.73 42.41 -24.75
C LYS A 94 -19.83 43.50 -25.32
N LEU A 95 -18.67 43.13 -25.88
CA LEU A 95 -18.00 43.91 -26.93
C LEU A 95 -17.03 43.03 -27.75
N THR A 96 -17.40 42.90 -29.02
CA THR A 96 -16.62 42.97 -30.26
C THR A 96 -15.17 42.46 -30.26
N ARG A 97 -15.01 41.38 -31.04
CA ARG A 97 -13.79 40.69 -31.42
C ARG A 97 -13.07 41.44 -32.56
N THR A 98 -11.84 41.87 -32.33
CA THR A 98 -10.86 42.31 -33.35
C THR A 98 -9.71 41.31 -33.40
N PRO A 99 -9.24 40.86 -34.58
CA PRO A 99 -8.08 39.99 -34.67
C PRO A 99 -6.79 40.80 -34.55
N LEU A 100 -6.13 40.72 -33.39
CA LEU A 100 -4.79 41.23 -33.17
C LEU A 100 -3.79 40.10 -33.48
N VAL A 101 -2.96 40.31 -34.50
CA VAL A 101 -1.78 39.47 -34.78
C VAL A 101 -0.76 39.75 -33.69
N VAL A 102 -0.70 38.87 -32.69
CA VAL A 102 0.31 38.91 -31.62
C VAL A 102 1.54 38.16 -32.12
N LEU A 103 2.58 38.92 -32.49
CA LEU A 103 3.93 38.39 -32.63
C LEU A 103 4.39 37.92 -31.25
N SER A 104 4.42 36.60 -31.07
CA SER A 104 4.84 35.97 -29.82
C SER A 104 6.36 36.15 -29.66
N PRO A 105 6.85 36.84 -28.62
CA PRO A 105 8.27 36.83 -28.31
C PRO A 105 8.66 35.40 -27.95
N SER A 106 9.65 34.85 -28.66
CA SER A 106 10.28 33.57 -28.37
C SER A 106 10.81 33.58 -26.94
N ARG A 107 10.02 33.00 -26.03
CA ARG A 107 10.40 32.82 -24.62
C ARG A 107 11.65 31.95 -24.60
N PRO A 108 12.76 32.40 -23.98
CA PRO A 108 13.92 31.54 -23.79
C PRO A 108 13.46 30.29 -23.04
N GLU A 109 13.62 29.13 -23.66
CA GLU A 109 13.45 27.83 -23.00
C GLU A 109 14.40 27.79 -21.81
N LEU A 110 13.85 27.96 -20.60
CA LEU A 110 14.57 27.63 -19.38
C LEU A 110 14.93 26.14 -19.48
N PRO A 111 16.18 25.76 -19.16
CA PRO A 111 16.56 24.35 -19.15
C PRO A 111 15.55 23.57 -18.30
N PRO A 112 15.09 22.40 -18.77
CA PRO A 112 14.14 21.60 -18.03
C PRO A 112 14.68 21.42 -16.62
N ILE A 113 13.95 21.94 -15.63
CA ILE A 113 14.26 21.72 -14.22
C ILE A 113 14.35 20.21 -14.09
N PRO A 114 15.50 19.64 -13.69
CA PRO A 114 15.64 18.20 -13.61
C PRO A 114 14.51 17.71 -12.71
N ASP A 115 13.60 16.94 -13.30
CA ASP A 115 12.50 16.32 -12.59
C ASP A 115 13.09 15.70 -11.34
N GLU A 116 12.72 16.22 -10.16
CA GLU A 116 13.20 15.75 -8.86
C GLU A 116 12.70 14.30 -8.68
N ALA A 117 13.37 13.37 -9.36
CA ALA A 117 13.15 11.95 -9.28
C ALA A 117 13.30 11.60 -7.80
N THR A 118 12.20 11.17 -7.19
CA THR A 118 12.18 10.86 -5.76
C THR A 118 13.29 9.88 -5.39
N THR A 119 14.02 10.25 -4.36
CA THR A 119 15.41 9.88 -4.05
C THR A 119 15.60 8.53 -3.35
N PHE A 120 14.61 7.62 -3.40
CA PHE A 120 14.76 6.27 -2.84
C PHE A 120 15.99 5.53 -3.38
N GLN A 121 16.49 5.90 -4.58
CA GLN A 121 17.73 5.38 -5.16
C GLN A 121 18.97 5.52 -4.27
N THR A 122 18.96 6.43 -3.29
CA THR A 122 20.10 6.65 -2.39
C THR A 122 20.11 5.72 -1.17
N ALA A 123 19.01 5.04 -0.87
CA ALA A 123 18.93 4.13 0.25
C ALA A 123 19.48 2.75 -0.14
N PHE A 124 20.32 2.18 0.72
CA PHE A 124 20.72 0.78 0.58
C PHE A 124 19.49 -0.13 0.72
N PRO A 125 19.35 -1.17 -0.14
CA PRO A 125 18.23 -2.09 -0.06
C PRO A 125 18.22 -2.82 1.30
N CYS A 126 17.32 -2.45 2.20
CA CYS A 126 17.19 -3.07 3.53
C CYS A 126 15.78 -3.59 3.86
N LEU A 127 14.74 -3.14 3.14
CA LEU A 127 13.36 -3.50 3.43
C LEU A 127 13.06 -4.95 3.02
N THR A 128 12.90 -5.85 3.99
CA THR A 128 12.60 -7.28 3.78
C THR A 128 11.11 -7.59 3.91
N TYR A 129 10.35 -6.78 4.64
CA TYR A 129 8.91 -6.90 4.83
C TYR A 129 8.20 -5.58 4.53
N LEU A 130 7.20 -5.63 3.63
CA LEU A 130 6.35 -4.50 3.32
C LEU A 130 4.88 -4.90 3.41
N ARG A 131 4.14 -4.20 4.27
CA ARG A 131 2.68 -4.29 4.34
C ARG A 131 2.04 -2.96 3.93
N LEU A 132 1.21 -3.02 2.91
CA LEU A 132 0.41 -1.91 2.43
C LEU A 132 -1.06 -2.17 2.80
N GLN A 133 -1.56 -1.35 3.72
CA GLN A 133 -2.97 -1.33 4.14
C GLN A 133 -3.59 0.05 3.92
N THR A 134 -3.26 0.67 2.79
CA THR A 134 -3.75 2.00 2.44
C THR A 134 -3.89 2.14 0.93
N SER A 135 -5.08 2.53 0.46
CA SER A 135 -5.33 2.81 -0.95
C SER A 135 -4.47 3.95 -1.49
N MET A 136 -4.11 4.91 -0.61
CA MET A 136 -3.37 6.11 -1.00
C MET A 136 -2.07 5.75 -1.73
N MET A 137 -1.36 4.71 -1.30
CA MET A 137 -0.07 4.32 -1.89
C MET A 137 -0.20 3.73 -3.31
N VAL A 138 -1.38 3.24 -3.69
CA VAL A 138 -1.65 2.66 -5.02
C VAL A 138 -2.39 3.64 -5.94
N GLN A 139 -2.86 4.78 -5.41
CA GLN A 139 -3.46 5.85 -6.22
C GLN A 139 -2.47 6.44 -7.22
N GLN A 140 -2.99 6.93 -8.35
CA GLN A 140 -2.20 7.42 -9.49
C GLN A 140 -1.06 8.40 -9.12
N HIS A 141 -1.29 9.29 -8.15
CA HIS A 141 -0.31 10.30 -7.73
C HIS A 141 0.84 9.74 -6.88
N PHE A 142 0.60 8.68 -6.12
CA PHE A 142 1.60 8.06 -5.24
C PHE A 142 2.21 6.80 -5.83
N LEU A 143 1.53 6.17 -6.78
CA LEU A 143 1.93 4.92 -7.41
C LEU A 143 3.38 4.93 -7.92
N PRO A 144 3.89 5.99 -8.59
CA PRO A 144 5.29 6.02 -9.02
C PRO A 144 6.27 5.93 -7.85
N HIS A 145 5.97 6.59 -6.72
CA HIS A 145 6.81 6.59 -5.53
C HIS A 145 6.78 5.22 -4.84
N THR A 146 5.60 4.60 -4.74
CA THR A 146 5.43 3.27 -4.18
C THR A 146 6.14 2.21 -5.03
N LEU A 147 6.04 2.31 -6.36
CA LEU A 147 6.77 1.42 -7.27
C LEU A 147 8.28 1.60 -7.15
N ASN A 148 8.78 2.85 -7.09
CA ASN A 148 10.20 3.12 -6.90
C ASN A 148 10.71 2.53 -5.58
N LEU A 149 9.97 2.73 -4.47
CA LEU A 149 10.25 2.12 -3.18
C LEU A 149 10.38 0.59 -3.29
N ILE A 150 9.37 -0.07 -3.85
CA ILE A 150 9.35 -1.54 -3.99
C ILE A 150 10.51 -2.00 -4.88
N GLN A 151 10.79 -1.31 -5.98
CA GLN A 151 11.85 -1.66 -6.93
C GLN A 151 13.25 -1.48 -6.33
N THR A 152 13.51 -0.37 -5.62
CA THR A 152 14.77 -0.15 -4.90
C THR A 152 15.05 -1.29 -3.91
N HIS A 153 14.02 -1.80 -3.24
CA HIS A 153 14.16 -2.88 -2.26
C HIS A 153 13.92 -4.28 -2.81
N SER A 154 13.65 -4.41 -4.11
CA SER A 154 13.32 -5.70 -4.74
C SER A 154 14.34 -6.83 -4.51
N PRO A 155 15.68 -6.58 -4.42
CA PRO A 155 16.65 -7.66 -4.20
C PRO A 155 16.58 -8.29 -2.80
N VAL A 156 15.95 -7.63 -1.83
CA VAL A 156 15.89 -8.06 -0.43
C VAL A 156 14.47 -8.25 0.10
N LEU A 157 13.45 -7.76 -0.61
CA LEU A 157 12.06 -7.82 -0.19
C LEU A 157 11.50 -9.25 -0.29
N ARG A 158 11.33 -9.90 0.86
CA ARG A 158 10.86 -11.29 0.98
C ARG A 158 9.38 -11.42 1.23
N HIS A 159 8.77 -10.41 1.85
CA HIS A 159 7.36 -10.46 2.25
C HIS A 159 6.62 -9.22 1.74
N LEU A 160 5.54 -9.45 0.99
CA LEU A 160 4.63 -8.40 0.53
C LEU A 160 3.21 -8.72 0.97
N GLU A 161 2.61 -7.81 1.74
CA GLU A 161 1.21 -7.88 2.14
C GLU A 161 0.42 -6.69 1.58
N LEU A 162 -0.72 -6.98 0.98
CA LEU A 162 -1.64 -6.02 0.40
C LEU A 162 -2.99 -6.22 1.07
N VAL A 163 -3.43 -5.27 1.88
CA VAL A 163 -4.56 -5.44 2.80
C VAL A 163 -5.58 -4.32 2.58
N ASN A 164 -6.83 -4.66 2.26
CA ASN A 164 -7.96 -3.73 2.14
C ASN A 164 -7.67 -2.50 1.24
N ILE A 165 -6.90 -2.69 0.17
CA ILE A 165 -6.58 -1.63 -0.79
C ILE A 165 -7.71 -1.52 -1.82
N ARG A 166 -8.46 -0.43 -1.74
CA ARG A 166 -9.56 -0.07 -2.67
C ARG A 166 -9.08 0.94 -3.70
N VAL A 167 -8.81 0.48 -4.91
CA VAL A 167 -8.45 1.31 -6.07
C VAL A 167 -9.07 0.70 -7.32
N GLU A 168 -9.08 1.43 -8.44
CA GLU A 168 -9.65 0.91 -9.68
C GLU A 168 -8.81 -0.24 -10.28
N LYS A 169 -9.46 -1.14 -11.03
CA LYS A 169 -8.83 -2.33 -11.66
C LYS A 169 -7.58 -1.99 -12.48
N TYR A 170 -7.60 -0.89 -13.24
CA TYR A 170 -6.45 -0.49 -14.05
C TYR A 170 -5.22 -0.11 -13.20
N LEU A 171 -5.43 0.43 -11.99
CA LEU A 171 -4.33 0.76 -11.06
C LEU A 171 -3.70 -0.51 -10.50
N TRP A 172 -4.50 -1.52 -10.17
CA TRP A 172 -3.98 -2.83 -9.78
C TRP A 172 -3.18 -3.49 -10.89
N GLN A 173 -3.72 -3.47 -12.11
CA GLN A 173 -3.00 -3.99 -13.28
C GLN A 173 -1.66 -3.26 -13.46
N LYS A 174 -1.65 -1.93 -13.37
CA LYS A 174 -0.44 -1.12 -13.47
C LYS A 174 0.54 -1.38 -12.32
N PHE A 175 0.05 -1.57 -11.10
CA PHE A 175 0.86 -1.84 -9.91
C PHE A 175 1.51 -3.22 -10.00
N LEU A 176 0.72 -4.30 -10.15
CA LEU A 176 1.23 -5.67 -10.13
C LEU A 176 2.06 -6.04 -11.37
N SER A 177 1.78 -5.43 -12.54
CA SER A 177 2.58 -5.65 -13.76
C SER A 177 3.98 -5.05 -13.71
N LYS A 178 4.22 -4.05 -12.84
CA LYS A 178 5.49 -3.33 -12.72
C LYS A 178 6.39 -3.83 -11.59
N ILE A 179 5.88 -4.72 -10.74
CA ILE A 179 6.60 -5.27 -9.61
C ILE A 179 7.29 -6.57 -10.03
N THR A 180 8.59 -6.63 -9.76
CA THR A 180 9.44 -7.81 -9.90
C THR A 180 10.26 -7.95 -8.63
N LEU A 181 10.06 -9.05 -7.89
CA LEU A 181 10.62 -9.31 -6.58
C LEU A 181 11.32 -10.67 -6.58
N PRO A 182 12.59 -10.75 -7.03
CA PRO A 182 13.27 -12.02 -7.29
C PRO A 182 13.36 -12.94 -6.05
N VAL A 183 13.33 -12.38 -4.85
CA VAL A 183 13.44 -13.11 -3.57
C VAL A 183 12.13 -13.14 -2.77
N LEU A 184 10.98 -12.88 -3.41
CA LEU A 184 9.69 -12.89 -2.74
C LEU A 184 9.33 -14.30 -2.25
N GLU A 185 9.32 -14.50 -0.92
CA GLU A 185 8.99 -15.78 -0.29
C GLU A 185 7.52 -15.85 0.15
N ARG A 186 6.92 -14.71 0.54
CA ARG A 186 5.52 -14.64 0.99
C ARG A 186 4.76 -13.54 0.27
N PHE A 187 3.61 -13.90 -0.27
CA PHE A 187 2.65 -12.97 -0.82
C PHE A 187 1.31 -13.12 -0.11
N LYS A 188 0.79 -12.01 0.43
CA LYS A 188 -0.52 -11.95 1.04
C LYS A 188 -1.37 -10.87 0.39
N TYR A 189 -2.54 -11.25 -0.07
CA TYR A 189 -3.58 -10.33 -0.52
C TYR A 189 -4.82 -10.59 0.31
N LEU A 190 -5.27 -9.58 1.05
CA LEU A 190 -6.46 -9.64 1.88
C LEU A 190 -7.37 -8.47 1.53
N PHE A 191 -8.64 -8.76 1.30
CA PHE A 191 -9.63 -7.73 0.99
C PHE A 191 -10.95 -8.01 1.69
N GLU A 192 -11.26 -7.26 2.73
CA GLU A 192 -12.52 -7.41 3.47
C GLU A 192 -13.73 -7.07 2.58
N ALA A 193 -14.51 -8.09 2.24
CA ALA A 193 -15.63 -8.02 1.29
C ALA A 193 -16.89 -7.36 1.89
N SER A 194 -16.78 -6.66 3.02
CA SER A 194 -17.92 -6.06 3.74
C SER A 194 -18.65 -4.96 2.96
N CYS A 195 -18.19 -4.60 1.77
CA CYS A 195 -18.85 -3.67 0.86
C CYS A 195 -19.02 -4.36 -0.50
N MET A 196 -20.21 -4.24 -1.08
CA MET A 196 -20.67 -4.77 -2.38
C MET A 196 -19.87 -4.21 -3.59
N GLU A 197 -18.55 -4.11 -3.48
CA GLU A 197 -17.65 -3.65 -4.52
C GLU A 197 -17.20 -4.83 -5.36
N GLU A 198 -17.09 -4.62 -6.68
CA GLU A 198 -16.61 -5.63 -7.62
C GLU A 198 -15.19 -6.09 -7.25
N PRO A 199 -14.89 -7.38 -7.45
CA PRO A 199 -13.55 -7.90 -7.22
C PRO A 199 -12.54 -7.19 -8.12
N VAL A 200 -11.49 -6.65 -7.51
CA VAL A 200 -10.60 -5.74 -8.22
C VAL A 200 -9.42 -6.45 -8.89
N VAL A 201 -9.05 -7.62 -8.36
CA VAL A 201 -7.92 -8.43 -8.85
C VAL A 201 -8.46 -9.66 -9.58
N THR A 202 -8.08 -9.82 -10.85
CA THR A 202 -8.50 -10.95 -11.68
C THR A 202 -7.52 -12.13 -11.56
N PRO A 203 -7.96 -13.38 -11.83
CA PRO A 203 -7.08 -14.54 -11.88
C PRO A 203 -5.91 -14.38 -12.87
N GLN A 204 -6.13 -13.76 -14.03
CA GLN A 204 -5.06 -13.49 -15.00
C GLN A 204 -3.97 -12.59 -14.43
N LEU A 205 -4.34 -11.53 -13.73
CA LEU A 205 -3.37 -10.61 -13.14
C LEU A 205 -2.50 -11.28 -12.07
N LEU A 206 -3.11 -12.18 -11.28
CA LEU A 206 -2.39 -13.00 -10.30
C LEU A 206 -1.48 -14.03 -10.98
N LEU A 207 -1.94 -14.69 -12.04
CA LEU A 207 -1.11 -15.63 -12.80
C LEU A 207 0.14 -14.93 -13.33
N ASP A 208 -0.04 -13.79 -13.99
CA ASP A 208 1.06 -12.99 -14.51
C ASP A 208 2.03 -12.61 -13.38
N PHE A 209 1.50 -12.24 -12.21
CA PHE A 209 2.31 -11.96 -11.02
C PHE A 209 3.08 -13.21 -10.56
N PHE A 210 2.44 -14.37 -10.40
CA PHE A 210 3.11 -15.59 -9.92
C PHE A 210 4.20 -16.09 -10.87
N VAL A 211 4.01 -15.97 -12.18
CA VAL A 211 5.03 -16.35 -13.17
C VAL A 211 6.32 -15.56 -12.99
N ARG A 212 6.23 -14.27 -12.60
CA ARG A 212 7.41 -13.43 -12.33
C ARG A 212 8.10 -13.71 -11.00
N HIS A 213 7.47 -14.48 -10.10
CA HIS A 213 7.91 -14.68 -8.72
C HIS A 213 7.97 -16.17 -8.32
N PRO A 214 8.84 -16.98 -8.96
CA PRO A 214 8.90 -18.42 -8.72
C PRO A 214 9.47 -18.82 -7.33
N THR A 215 10.01 -17.86 -6.59
CA THR A 215 10.56 -18.06 -5.24
C THR A 215 9.49 -18.08 -4.13
N ILE A 216 8.23 -17.77 -4.47
CA ILE A 216 7.14 -17.75 -3.50
C ILE A 216 6.95 -19.15 -2.89
N ARG A 217 6.92 -19.17 -1.55
CA ARG A 217 6.68 -20.35 -0.71
C ARG A 217 5.33 -20.30 -0.01
N GLN A 218 4.81 -19.10 0.24
CA GLN A 218 3.55 -18.91 0.94
C GLN A 218 2.65 -17.92 0.20
N ILE A 219 1.42 -18.35 -0.03
CA ILE A 219 0.37 -17.56 -0.66
C ILE A 219 -0.84 -17.54 0.28
N ASP A 220 -1.24 -16.34 0.69
CA ASP A 220 -2.46 -16.09 1.46
C ASP A 220 -3.36 -15.16 0.62
N LEU A 221 -4.42 -15.70 0.01
CA LEU A 221 -5.36 -14.97 -0.86
C LEU A 221 -6.75 -14.99 -0.24
N VAL A 222 -6.95 -14.05 0.68
CA VAL A 222 -8.14 -13.97 1.53
C VAL A 222 -9.06 -12.90 0.95
N HIS A 223 -10.03 -13.33 0.15
CA HIS A 223 -11.09 -12.49 -0.47
C HIS A 223 -10.60 -11.48 -1.54
N GLY A 224 -11.55 -10.80 -2.21
CA GLY A 224 -11.32 -9.73 -3.19
C GLY A 224 -10.74 -10.13 -4.54
N ILE A 225 -10.69 -11.42 -4.86
CA ILE A 225 -10.30 -11.94 -6.18
C ILE A 225 -11.57 -12.35 -6.92
N SER A 226 -11.66 -12.00 -8.20
CA SER A 226 -12.82 -12.37 -9.01
C SER A 226 -12.82 -13.88 -9.22
N VAL A 227 -13.75 -14.57 -8.57
CA VAL A 227 -13.96 -16.00 -8.77
C VAL A 227 -14.92 -16.27 -9.92
N GLU A 228 -15.70 -15.28 -10.35
CA GLU A 228 -16.63 -15.40 -11.48
C GLU A 228 -15.89 -15.38 -12.83
N ASP A 229 -14.74 -14.69 -12.89
CA ASP A 229 -13.90 -14.65 -14.08
C ASP A 229 -13.40 -16.04 -14.49
N PRO A 230 -13.21 -16.29 -15.80
CA PRO A 230 -12.58 -17.52 -16.26
C PRO A 230 -11.14 -17.60 -15.76
N PHE A 231 -10.80 -18.75 -15.19
CA PHE A 231 -9.46 -19.05 -14.74
C PHE A 231 -8.57 -19.41 -15.93
N PRO A 232 -7.47 -18.69 -16.19
CA PRO A 232 -6.58 -18.98 -17.31
C PRO A 232 -5.80 -20.28 -17.08
N PRO A 233 -5.29 -20.95 -18.13
CA PRO A 233 -4.50 -22.16 -17.95
C PRO A 233 -3.22 -21.88 -17.15
N VAL A 234 -2.93 -22.74 -16.18
CA VAL A 234 -1.72 -22.67 -15.35
C VAL A 234 -0.69 -23.66 -15.87
N GLU A 235 0.58 -23.26 -15.91
CA GLU A 235 1.66 -24.21 -16.21
C GLU A 235 1.91 -25.15 -15.01
N PRO A 236 2.21 -26.44 -15.25
CA PRO A 236 2.44 -27.38 -14.14
C PRO A 236 3.64 -27.02 -13.25
N THR A 237 4.58 -26.25 -13.78
CA THR A 237 5.80 -25.75 -13.12
C THR A 237 5.59 -24.44 -12.36
N LEU A 238 4.37 -23.88 -12.35
CA LEU A 238 4.07 -22.64 -11.62
C LEU A 238 4.28 -22.84 -10.12
N LEU A 239 5.03 -21.91 -9.49
CA LEU A 239 5.31 -21.88 -8.05
C LEU A 239 5.94 -23.19 -7.53
N PRO A 240 7.13 -23.57 -8.02
CA PRO A 240 7.76 -24.86 -7.70
C PRO A 240 8.13 -25.00 -6.21
N ASN A 241 8.24 -23.88 -5.50
CA ASN A 241 8.63 -23.83 -4.08
C ASN A 241 7.43 -23.65 -3.13
N LEU A 242 6.19 -23.75 -3.62
CA LEU A 242 5.00 -23.50 -2.81
C LEU A 242 4.88 -24.51 -1.67
N ARG A 243 4.84 -24.01 -0.43
CA ARG A 243 4.70 -24.79 0.82
C ARG A 243 3.37 -24.58 1.51
N HIS A 244 2.82 -23.38 1.41
CA HIS A 244 1.59 -22.97 2.08
C HIS A 244 0.69 -22.24 1.08
N LEU A 245 -0.55 -22.70 0.97
CA LEU A 245 -1.59 -22.09 0.15
C LEU A 245 -2.87 -21.94 0.97
N ASP A 246 -3.25 -20.70 1.26
CA ASP A 246 -4.53 -20.36 1.86
C ASP A 246 -5.32 -19.49 0.89
N ALA A 247 -6.42 -19.99 0.34
CA ALA A 247 -7.22 -19.27 -0.64
C ALA A 247 -8.64 -19.83 -0.77
N HIS A 248 -9.46 -19.11 -1.55
CA HIS A 248 -10.78 -19.59 -1.97
C HIS A 248 -10.69 -20.95 -2.69
N PRO A 249 -11.62 -21.91 -2.44
CA PRO A 249 -11.58 -23.24 -3.04
C PRO A 249 -11.41 -23.28 -4.57
N ARG A 250 -12.06 -22.36 -5.29
CA ARG A 250 -11.90 -22.23 -6.76
C ARG A 250 -10.48 -21.86 -7.17
N ILE A 251 -9.81 -20.98 -6.42
CA ILE A 251 -8.42 -20.57 -6.67
C ILE A 251 -7.47 -21.73 -6.35
N VAL A 252 -7.71 -22.44 -5.24
CA VAL A 252 -6.93 -23.64 -4.89
C VAL A 252 -7.06 -24.71 -5.97
N SER A 253 -8.28 -25.01 -6.40
CA SER A 253 -8.53 -25.97 -7.49
C SER A 253 -7.86 -25.55 -8.79
N TRP A 254 -7.85 -24.25 -9.10
CA TRP A 254 -7.20 -23.70 -10.28
C TRP A 254 -5.67 -23.84 -10.22
N LEU A 255 -5.06 -23.42 -9.11
CA LEU A 255 -3.60 -23.47 -8.94
C LEU A 255 -3.07 -24.92 -8.82
N LEU A 256 -3.90 -25.86 -8.34
CA LEU A 256 -3.57 -27.28 -8.16
C LEU A 256 -4.26 -28.19 -9.18
N GLN A 257 -4.70 -27.67 -10.33
CA GLN A 257 -5.45 -28.44 -11.33
C GLN A 257 -4.67 -29.59 -11.96
N HIS A 258 -3.33 -29.51 -11.94
CA HIS A 258 -2.46 -30.53 -12.53
C HIS A 258 -2.13 -31.61 -11.51
N PRO A 259 -2.22 -32.90 -11.86
CA PRO A 259 -1.95 -34.02 -10.96
C PRO A 259 -0.46 -34.24 -10.67
N ILE A 260 0.39 -33.22 -10.88
CA ILE A 260 1.84 -33.32 -10.62
C ILE A 260 2.08 -33.16 -9.12
N PRO A 261 2.81 -34.11 -8.48
CA PRO A 261 3.16 -33.98 -7.08
C PRO A 261 3.95 -32.70 -6.82
N ARG A 262 3.50 -31.88 -5.86
CA ARG A 262 4.25 -30.73 -5.33
C ARG A 262 4.91 -31.15 -4.01
N PRO A 263 6.15 -31.66 -4.02
CA PRO A 263 6.75 -32.29 -2.84
C PRO A 263 6.93 -31.31 -1.67
N GLU A 264 7.02 -30.01 -1.96
CA GLU A 264 7.18 -28.97 -0.95
C GLU A 264 5.85 -28.52 -0.32
N LEU A 265 4.69 -28.83 -0.93
CA LEU A 265 3.39 -28.37 -0.45
C LEU A 265 3.00 -29.11 0.84
N ARG A 266 2.97 -28.39 1.96
CA ARG A 266 2.72 -28.94 3.30
C ARG A 266 1.37 -28.55 3.88
N PHE A 267 0.83 -27.41 3.46
CA PHE A 267 -0.39 -26.88 4.02
C PHE A 267 -1.27 -26.28 2.93
N VAL A 268 -2.54 -26.68 2.94
CA VAL A 268 -3.60 -26.11 2.13
C VAL A 268 -4.75 -25.76 3.05
N SER A 269 -5.14 -24.49 3.05
CA SER A 269 -6.32 -23.99 3.73
C SER A 269 -7.33 -23.50 2.70
N LEU A 270 -8.59 -23.81 2.95
CA LEU A 270 -9.72 -23.40 2.13
C LEU A 270 -10.48 -22.31 2.87
N THR A 271 -10.24 -21.07 2.49
CA THR A 271 -10.91 -19.90 3.07
C THR A 271 -12.03 -19.44 2.14
N SER A 272 -13.29 -19.66 2.55
CA SER A 272 -14.46 -19.10 1.88
C SER A 272 -15.21 -18.21 2.84
N GLU A 273 -15.54 -17.00 2.40
CA GLU A 273 -16.62 -16.24 3.02
C GLU A 273 -17.93 -16.91 2.58
N TYR A 274 -18.66 -17.47 3.52
CA TYR A 274 -20.10 -17.51 3.36
C TYR A 274 -20.59 -16.11 3.73
N PRO A 275 -21.18 -15.33 2.81
CA PRO A 275 -22.06 -14.27 3.27
C PRO A 275 -23.16 -14.98 4.04
N VAL A 276 -23.05 -14.95 5.37
CA VAL A 276 -24.13 -15.34 6.25
C VAL A 276 -25.16 -14.23 6.09
N TYR A 277 -25.97 -14.32 5.03
CA TYR A 277 -27.21 -13.56 4.90
C TYR A 277 -28.16 -14.14 5.95
N LEU A 278 -28.01 -13.70 7.20
CA LEU A 278 -29.00 -13.87 8.27
C LEU A 278 -29.92 -12.64 8.31
#